data_AF-T0R0P7-F1
#
_entry.id   AF-T0R0P7-F1
#
_cell.length_a   1.000
_cell.length_b   1.000
_cell.length_c   1.000
_cell.angle_alpha   90.00
_cell.angle_beta   90.00
_cell.angle_gamma   90.00
#
_symmetry.space_group_name_H-M   'P 1'
#
loop_
_entity.id
_entity.type
_entity.pdbx_description
1 polymer ?
#
loop_
_entity_poly.entity_id
_entity_poly.type
_entity_poly.pdbx_seq_one_letter_code
_entity_poly.pdbx_strand_id
1 'polypeptide(L)'
;MKLILSILILISTTHAAIKTEYEGSRVEDVWTLIEENPYQNLPKEQINMKRLTRWGKNKLAQSASRTISDKSDILPYFEKLVHASGVCLLGTWEITEETLYSGYFKKGANAIIIGRASSALTHTEAGEKRSLGLAGKLYPTRDFYHAENLRTANFFTIDDLGGTKVNQFSKTALTNEPEVSLSLSSVFLIRMAAFVAKVFNKADENPNIRQLWQISSLGEKSESTVRTPMWMRLRAAPESKKLWALDFRDEFTKNIEENGVMTFNIEVAGDLEKAWDQPQNFKKIGQIKFTKDMASENCDHRLHFNHPKFRTDIR
;
A
#
# COMPACT_ATOMS: atom_id res chain seq x y z
N MET A 1 -43.48 -38.51 -45.56
CA MET A 1 -42.93 -37.34 -44.84
C MET A 1 -42.24 -37.86 -43.58
N LYS A 2 -40.91 -38.02 -43.59
CA LYS A 2 -40.12 -38.53 -42.44
C LYS A 2 -39.59 -37.32 -41.66
N LEU A 3 -39.94 -37.20 -40.40
CA LEU A 3 -39.40 -36.18 -39.49
C LEU A 3 -38.14 -36.75 -38.81
N ILE A 4 -36.99 -36.13 -39.06
CA ILE A 4 -35.73 -36.41 -38.37
C ILE A 4 -35.67 -35.51 -37.14
N LEU A 5 -35.60 -36.11 -35.96
CA LEU A 5 -35.42 -35.41 -34.68
C LEU A 5 -33.92 -35.39 -34.36
N SER A 6 -33.27 -34.25 -34.57
CA SER A 6 -31.86 -34.05 -34.19
C SER A 6 -31.79 -33.56 -32.74
N ILE A 7 -31.26 -34.39 -31.85
CA ILE A 7 -30.96 -34.05 -30.45
C ILE A 7 -29.62 -33.30 -30.43
N LEU A 8 -29.67 -32.01 -30.09
CA LEU A 8 -28.48 -31.19 -29.87
C LEU A 8 -28.01 -31.39 -28.42
N ILE A 9 -26.93 -32.15 -28.21
CA ILE A 9 -26.29 -32.29 -26.90
C ILE A 9 -25.43 -31.04 -26.67
N LEU A 10 -25.92 -30.13 -25.82
CA LEU A 10 -25.11 -29.02 -25.30
C LEU A 10 -24.09 -29.59 -24.30
N ILE A 11 -22.83 -29.73 -24.71
CA ILE A 11 -21.72 -29.99 -23.80
C ILE A 11 -21.35 -28.66 -23.15
N SER A 12 -21.85 -28.41 -21.94
CA SER A 12 -21.41 -27.28 -21.12
C SER A 12 -20.03 -27.60 -20.55
N THR A 13 -18.96 -27.19 -21.22
CA THR A 13 -17.61 -27.20 -20.65
C THR A 13 -17.52 -26.10 -19.60
N THR A 14 -17.69 -26.46 -18.33
CA THR A 14 -17.33 -25.61 -17.20
C THR A 14 -15.82 -25.42 -17.22
N HIS A 15 -15.35 -24.28 -17.74
CA HIS A 15 -13.97 -23.86 -17.54
C HIS A 15 -13.81 -23.54 -16.05
N ALA A 16 -13.33 -24.51 -15.27
CA ALA A 16 -12.77 -24.22 -13.97
C ALA A 16 -11.59 -23.26 -14.21
N ALA A 17 -11.73 -22.01 -13.78
CA ALA A 17 -10.64 -21.04 -13.85
C ALA A 17 -9.46 -21.62 -13.07
N ILE A 18 -8.39 -21.98 -13.77
CA ILE A 18 -7.11 -22.32 -13.15
C ILE A 18 -6.70 -21.08 -12.37
N LYS A 19 -6.74 -21.18 -11.04
CA LYS A 19 -6.28 -20.11 -10.16
C LYS A 19 -4.76 -20.10 -10.26
N THR A 20 -4.23 -19.34 -11.22
CA THR A 20 -2.79 -19.17 -11.39
C THR A 20 -2.20 -18.64 -10.09
N GLU A 21 -1.21 -19.36 -9.57
CA GLU A 21 -0.50 -18.94 -8.37
C GLU A 21 0.25 -17.62 -8.67
N TYR A 22 0.36 -16.73 -7.68
CA TYR A 22 1.08 -15.47 -7.88
C TYR A 22 2.59 -15.74 -7.95
N GLU A 23 3.19 -15.41 -9.08
CA GLU A 23 4.61 -15.65 -9.37
C GLU A 23 5.50 -14.43 -9.06
N GLY A 24 4.91 -13.26 -8.81
CA GLY A 24 5.67 -12.03 -8.64
C GLY A 24 5.68 -11.15 -9.88
N SER A 25 6.58 -10.17 -9.87
CA SER A 25 6.90 -9.32 -11.02
C SER A 25 8.37 -8.89 -10.96
N ARG A 26 8.90 -8.36 -12.07
CA ARG A 26 10.22 -7.73 -12.10
C ARG A 26 10.10 -6.27 -11.71
N VAL A 27 11.11 -5.77 -10.98
CA VAL A 27 11.17 -4.37 -10.54
C VAL A 27 11.11 -3.42 -11.72
N GLU A 28 11.95 -3.68 -12.73
CA GLU A 28 12.06 -2.87 -13.95
C GLU A 28 10.72 -2.76 -14.68
N ASP A 29 10.04 -3.88 -14.94
CA ASP A 29 8.75 -3.87 -15.66
C ASP A 29 7.71 -2.98 -14.97
N VAL A 30 7.63 -3.07 -13.64
CA VAL A 30 6.68 -2.28 -12.85
C VAL A 30 7.07 -0.80 -12.86
N TRP A 31 8.35 -0.48 -12.69
CA TRP A 31 8.80 0.91 -12.65
C TRP A 31 8.76 1.59 -14.02
N THR A 32 9.19 0.93 -15.10
CA THR A 32 9.09 1.45 -16.47
C THR A 32 7.64 1.73 -16.84
N LEU A 33 6.71 0.84 -16.45
CA LEU A 33 5.29 1.10 -16.65
C LEU A 33 4.81 2.33 -15.87
N ILE A 34 5.28 2.54 -14.63
CA ILE A 34 4.97 3.73 -13.85
C ILE A 34 5.48 5.00 -14.55
N GLU A 35 6.64 4.96 -15.20
CA GLU A 35 7.21 6.12 -15.91
C GLU A 35 6.43 6.52 -17.17
N GLU A 36 5.59 5.63 -17.71
CA GLU A 36 4.72 5.95 -18.84
C GLU A 36 3.58 6.90 -18.44
N ASN A 37 3.21 7.81 -19.36
CA ASN A 37 2.13 8.79 -19.20
C ASN A 37 2.28 9.70 -17.96
N PRO A 38 3.43 10.40 -17.81
CA PRO A 38 3.60 11.36 -16.72
C PRO A 38 2.59 12.50 -16.83
N TYR A 39 2.07 12.95 -15.69
CA TYR A 39 1.14 14.07 -15.68
C TYR A 39 1.87 15.37 -16.04
N GLN A 40 1.33 16.11 -16.99
CA GLN A 40 1.77 17.50 -17.24
C GLN A 40 1.28 18.46 -16.16
N ASN A 41 0.12 18.15 -15.57
CA ASN A 41 -0.46 18.85 -14.44
C ASN A 41 -1.01 17.83 -13.46
N LEU A 42 -0.67 17.99 -12.17
CA LEU A 42 -1.10 17.07 -11.14
C LEU A 42 -2.63 17.04 -11.00
N PRO A 43 -3.28 15.87 -11.12
CA PRO A 43 -4.72 15.77 -10.97
C PRO A 43 -5.14 16.09 -9.52
N LYS A 44 -6.30 16.73 -9.38
CA LYS A 44 -6.92 17.06 -8.09
C LYS A 44 -8.23 16.29 -7.95
N GLU A 45 -8.09 15.02 -7.63
CA GLU A 45 -9.19 14.08 -7.58
C GLU A 45 -10.13 14.35 -6.40
N GLN A 46 -11.40 14.57 -6.69
CA GLN A 46 -12.43 14.78 -5.68
C GLN A 46 -13.00 13.45 -5.18
N ILE A 47 -12.98 13.25 -3.86
CA ILE A 47 -13.54 12.05 -3.24
C ILE A 47 -14.92 12.38 -2.65
N ASN A 48 -15.97 11.77 -3.20
CA ASN A 48 -17.35 11.98 -2.78
C ASN A 48 -18.21 10.70 -2.95
N MET A 49 -19.42 10.69 -2.39
CA MET A 49 -20.30 9.51 -2.41
C MET A 49 -20.68 9.01 -3.80
N LYS A 50 -20.73 9.89 -4.82
CA LYS A 50 -21.03 9.48 -6.21
C LYS A 50 -19.89 8.69 -6.82
N ARG A 51 -18.64 8.94 -6.39
CA ARG A 51 -17.48 8.14 -6.80
C ARG A 51 -17.57 6.70 -6.28
N LEU A 52 -18.06 6.56 -5.06
CA LEU A 52 -18.12 5.29 -4.32
C LEU A 52 -19.27 4.37 -4.73
N THR A 53 -20.28 4.90 -5.41
CA THR A 53 -21.50 4.17 -5.77
C THR A 53 -21.86 4.46 -7.23
N ARG A 54 -22.18 3.43 -8.03
CA ARG A 54 -22.69 3.62 -9.41
C ARG A 54 -23.97 2.80 -9.57
N TRP A 55 -25.09 3.48 -9.81
CA TRP A 55 -26.40 2.85 -10.06
C TRP A 55 -26.78 1.81 -8.99
N GLY A 56 -26.61 2.15 -7.70
CA GLY A 56 -26.88 1.25 -6.58
C GLY A 56 -25.84 0.15 -6.35
N LYS A 57 -24.86 -0.04 -7.24
CA LYS A 57 -23.74 -0.97 -7.03
C LYS A 57 -22.67 -0.35 -6.15
N ASN A 58 -22.24 -1.13 -5.17
CA ASN A 58 -21.18 -0.80 -4.23
C ASN A 58 -19.79 -0.98 -4.90
N LYS A 59 -19.30 0.07 -5.59
CA LYS A 59 -17.96 0.06 -6.23
C LYS A 59 -16.86 -0.17 -5.19
N LEU A 60 -17.05 0.34 -3.97
CA LEU A 60 -16.07 0.18 -2.91
C LEU A 60 -15.90 -1.29 -2.50
N ALA A 61 -16.98 -2.06 -2.37
CA ALA A 61 -16.86 -3.48 -2.05
C ALA A 61 -16.13 -4.26 -3.12
N GLN A 62 -16.36 -3.93 -4.39
CA GLN A 62 -15.63 -4.53 -5.50
C GLN A 62 -14.15 -4.14 -5.47
N SER A 63 -13.86 -2.87 -5.20
CA SER A 63 -12.47 -2.39 -5.06
C SER A 63 -11.76 -3.06 -3.89
N ALA A 64 -12.42 -3.17 -2.73
CA ALA A 64 -11.91 -3.85 -1.54
C ALA A 64 -11.65 -5.33 -1.81
N SER A 65 -12.62 -6.03 -2.40
CA SER A 65 -12.47 -7.43 -2.78
C SER A 65 -11.26 -7.61 -3.69
N ARG A 66 -11.13 -6.79 -4.74
CA ARG A 66 -9.98 -6.83 -5.66
C ARG A 66 -8.66 -6.61 -4.92
N THR A 67 -8.58 -5.56 -4.09
CA THR A 67 -7.38 -5.22 -3.33
C THR A 67 -6.92 -6.34 -2.40
N ILE A 68 -7.85 -7.14 -1.88
CA ILE A 68 -7.54 -8.30 -1.03
C ILE A 68 -7.22 -9.56 -1.84
N SER A 69 -8.00 -9.83 -2.90
CA SER A 69 -7.96 -11.11 -3.60
C SER A 69 -6.94 -11.16 -4.74
N ASP A 70 -6.71 -10.04 -5.42
CA ASP A 70 -5.77 -9.95 -6.53
C ASP A 70 -4.38 -9.65 -5.99
N LYS A 71 -3.41 -10.51 -6.32
CA LYS A 71 -2.02 -10.36 -5.87
C LYS A 71 -1.13 -9.68 -6.90
N SER A 72 -1.64 -9.40 -8.09
CA SER A 72 -0.87 -8.80 -9.18
C SER A 72 -0.34 -7.43 -8.77
N ASP A 73 0.91 -7.13 -9.13
CA ASP A 73 1.56 -5.86 -8.83
C ASP A 73 1.10 -4.73 -9.77
N ILE A 74 0.65 -5.12 -10.97
CA ILE A 74 0.06 -4.26 -11.99
C ILE A 74 -1.32 -4.81 -12.36
N LEU A 75 -2.27 -3.91 -12.53
CA LEU A 75 -3.61 -4.21 -13.03
C LEU A 75 -3.86 -3.52 -14.38
N PRO A 76 -4.87 -3.97 -15.15
CA PRO A 76 -5.54 -3.11 -16.12
C PRO A 76 -5.99 -1.82 -15.44
N TYR A 77 -6.21 -0.78 -16.25
CA TYR A 77 -6.68 0.51 -15.75
C TYR A 77 -7.82 0.36 -14.73
N PHE A 78 -7.66 0.99 -13.56
CA PHE A 78 -8.70 1.03 -12.54
C PHE A 78 -8.78 2.38 -11.86
N GLU A 79 -9.98 2.70 -11.38
CA GLU A 79 -10.24 3.91 -10.61
C GLU A 79 -9.92 3.64 -9.12
N LYS A 80 -8.93 4.35 -8.56
CA LYS A 80 -8.75 4.44 -7.11
C LYS A 80 -9.87 5.30 -6.53
N LEU A 81 -10.70 4.69 -5.67
CA LEU A 81 -11.87 5.35 -5.06
C LEU A 81 -11.50 6.18 -3.82
N VAL A 82 -10.41 5.79 -3.17
CA VAL A 82 -9.70 6.45 -2.08
C VAL A 82 -8.21 6.43 -2.43
N HIS A 83 -7.41 7.31 -1.82
CA HIS A 83 -6.00 7.45 -2.21
C HIS A 83 -5.83 7.80 -3.69
N ALA A 84 -6.73 8.59 -4.27
CA ALA A 84 -6.79 8.84 -5.71
C ALA A 84 -5.61 9.69 -6.21
N SER A 85 -5.16 10.66 -5.41
CA SER A 85 -4.01 11.52 -5.73
C SER A 85 -2.74 10.98 -5.07
N GLY A 86 -1.72 10.65 -5.87
CA GLY A 86 -0.45 10.15 -5.36
C GLY A 86 0.76 10.45 -6.23
N VAL A 87 1.92 10.04 -5.72
CA VAL A 87 3.20 10.00 -6.42
C VAL A 87 3.87 8.67 -6.09
N CYS A 88 4.38 7.99 -7.12
CA CYS A 88 5.11 6.73 -6.97
C CYS A 88 6.58 7.03 -6.73
N LEU A 89 7.23 6.17 -5.97
CA LEU A 89 8.60 6.36 -5.49
C LEU A 89 9.40 5.09 -5.73
N LEU A 90 10.64 5.21 -6.18
CA LEU A 90 11.60 4.11 -6.25
C LEU A 90 12.71 4.34 -5.23
N GLY A 91 13.11 3.28 -4.54
CA GLY A 91 14.17 3.38 -3.54
C GLY A 91 14.68 2.05 -3.03
N THR A 92 15.37 2.11 -1.89
CA THR A 92 15.85 0.93 -1.17
C THR A 92 15.24 0.85 0.22
N TRP A 93 15.06 -0.38 0.70
CA TRP A 93 14.71 -0.75 2.07
C TRP A 93 15.91 -1.44 2.70
N GLU A 94 16.36 -0.97 3.87
CA GLU A 94 17.55 -1.47 4.54
C GLU A 94 17.31 -1.59 6.06
N ILE A 95 17.51 -2.77 6.63
CA ILE A 95 17.48 -2.99 8.09
C ILE A 95 18.91 -3.13 8.63
N THR A 96 19.27 -2.27 9.57
CA THR A 96 20.64 -2.16 10.10
C THR A 96 20.76 -2.63 11.55
N GLU A 97 19.68 -2.56 12.32
CA GLU A 97 19.68 -2.92 13.73
C GLU A 97 19.34 -4.39 13.93
N GLU A 98 19.85 -4.98 15.02
CA GLU A 98 19.43 -6.30 15.46
C GLU A 98 17.96 -6.28 15.87
N THR A 99 17.21 -7.27 15.40
CA THR A 99 15.79 -7.43 15.75
C THR A 99 15.48 -8.90 16.04
N LEU A 100 14.38 -9.15 16.75
CA LEU A 100 13.85 -10.50 16.96
C LEU A 100 12.88 -10.93 15.84
N TYR A 101 12.63 -10.04 14.87
CA TYR A 101 11.63 -10.24 13.82
C TYR A 101 12.23 -10.96 12.61
N SER A 102 11.35 -11.54 11.80
CA SER A 102 11.74 -12.35 10.65
C SER A 102 11.73 -11.61 9.32
N GLY A 103 12.16 -12.28 8.25
CA GLY A 103 12.08 -11.80 6.88
C GLY A 103 12.76 -10.46 6.68
N TYR A 104 12.05 -9.53 6.08
CA TYR A 104 12.58 -8.21 5.76
C TYR A 104 12.59 -7.22 6.94
N PHE A 105 12.38 -7.72 8.16
CA PHE A 105 12.70 -7.03 9.41
C PHE A 105 13.99 -7.53 10.09
N LYS A 106 14.65 -8.58 9.57
CA LYS A 106 15.95 -9.05 10.08
C LYS A 106 17.06 -8.07 9.73
N LYS A 107 18.06 -7.96 10.61
CA LYS A 107 19.28 -7.20 10.30
C LYS A 107 19.92 -7.68 9.00
N GLY A 108 20.36 -6.73 8.17
CA GLY A 108 20.96 -7.02 6.88
C GLY A 108 19.95 -7.33 5.78
N ALA A 109 18.63 -7.32 6.07
CA ALA A 109 17.62 -7.37 5.02
C ALA A 109 17.72 -6.12 4.13
N ASN A 110 17.80 -6.35 2.83
CA ASN A 110 17.91 -5.31 1.80
C ASN A 110 16.98 -5.64 0.63
N ALA A 111 16.15 -4.68 0.24
CA ALA A 111 15.20 -4.79 -0.87
C ALA A 111 15.21 -3.53 -1.73
N ILE A 112 14.80 -3.67 -2.99
CA ILE A 112 14.26 -2.55 -3.75
C ILE A 112 12.81 -2.35 -3.31
N ILE A 113 12.41 -1.10 -3.14
CA ILE A 113 11.04 -0.73 -2.80
C ILE A 113 10.45 0.16 -3.88
N ILE A 114 9.23 -0.18 -4.29
CA ILE A 114 8.33 0.75 -4.97
C ILE A 114 7.32 1.24 -3.95
N GLY A 115 7.37 2.54 -3.65
CA GLY A 115 6.46 3.23 -2.76
C GLY A 115 5.38 3.99 -3.51
N ARG A 116 4.29 4.33 -2.82
CA ARG A 116 3.34 5.35 -3.27
C ARG A 116 2.90 6.21 -2.10
N ALA A 117 3.30 7.48 -2.13
CA ALA A 117 2.78 8.49 -1.24
C ALA A 117 1.45 9.01 -1.80
N SER A 118 0.46 9.22 -0.94
CA SER A 118 -0.89 9.59 -1.38
C SER A 118 -1.66 10.39 -0.33
N SER A 119 -2.67 11.13 -0.77
CA SER A 119 -3.73 11.60 0.11
C SER A 119 -4.90 10.63 0.08
N ALA A 120 -5.29 10.08 1.23
CA ALA A 120 -6.42 9.16 1.34
C ALA A 120 -7.75 9.78 0.88
N LEU A 121 -7.83 11.11 0.95
CA LEU A 121 -9.01 11.92 0.66
C LEU A 121 -8.73 12.90 -0.50
N THR A 122 -9.54 13.95 -0.60
CA THR A 122 -9.46 14.96 -1.68
C THR A 122 -8.23 15.85 -1.61
N HIS A 123 -7.86 16.31 -0.41
CA HIS A 123 -6.95 17.44 -0.23
C HIS A 123 -5.49 17.02 -0.37
N THR A 124 -4.70 17.80 -1.12
CA THR A 124 -3.27 17.53 -1.37
C THR A 124 -2.37 18.66 -0.91
N GLU A 125 -2.93 19.85 -0.67
CA GLU A 125 -2.15 21.07 -0.43
C GLU A 125 -1.93 21.36 1.06
N ALA A 126 -0.77 21.94 1.39
CA ALA A 126 -0.47 22.42 2.73
C ALA A 126 -1.50 23.46 3.19
N GLY A 127 -1.85 23.43 4.49
CA GLY A 127 -2.92 24.25 5.07
C GLY A 127 -4.30 23.60 5.01
N GLU A 128 -4.52 22.62 4.13
CA GLU A 128 -5.72 21.79 4.13
C GLU A 128 -5.65 20.66 5.17
N LYS A 129 -6.80 20.07 5.50
CA LYS A 129 -6.85 18.86 6.32
C LYS A 129 -6.60 17.64 5.42
N ARG A 130 -5.41 17.04 5.51
CA ARG A 130 -4.94 15.95 4.64
C ARG A 130 -4.78 14.68 5.46
N SER A 131 -5.22 13.55 4.90
CA SER A 131 -4.90 12.22 5.43
C SER A 131 -3.83 11.64 4.52
N LEU A 132 -2.59 11.57 4.98
CA LEU A 132 -1.43 11.25 4.17
C LEU A 132 -1.00 9.81 4.45
N GLY A 133 -0.75 9.06 3.39
CA GLY A 133 -0.35 7.67 3.48
C GLY A 133 0.82 7.33 2.57
N LEU A 134 1.59 6.33 3.00
CA LEU A 134 2.64 5.68 2.24
C LEU A 134 2.38 4.18 2.22
N ALA A 135 2.14 3.66 1.02
CA ALA A 135 2.17 2.22 0.75
C ALA A 135 3.54 1.86 0.17
N GLY A 136 4.03 0.67 0.48
CA GLY A 136 5.29 0.17 -0.06
C GLY A 136 5.18 -1.28 -0.51
N LYS A 137 5.93 -1.61 -1.55
CA LYS A 137 6.07 -2.94 -2.15
C LYS A 137 7.54 -3.31 -2.20
N LEU A 138 7.93 -4.33 -1.43
CA LEU A 138 9.30 -4.81 -1.33
C LEU A 138 9.55 -5.91 -2.34
N TYR A 139 10.61 -5.75 -3.12
CA TYR A 139 11.19 -6.78 -3.97
C TYR A 139 12.42 -7.33 -3.28
N PRO A 140 12.51 -8.64 -3.03
CA PRO A 140 13.61 -9.26 -2.30
C PRO A 140 14.92 -9.35 -3.11
N THR A 141 15.38 -8.23 -3.66
CA THR A 141 16.59 -8.10 -4.46
C THR A 141 17.25 -6.74 -4.23
N ARG A 142 18.53 -6.63 -4.58
CA ARG A 142 19.26 -5.34 -4.70
C ARG A 142 19.49 -4.94 -6.16
N ASP A 143 19.16 -5.83 -7.08
CA ASP A 143 19.33 -5.66 -8.51
C ASP A 143 18.03 -5.17 -9.14
N PHE A 144 18.06 -3.96 -9.69
CA PHE A 144 16.90 -3.36 -10.37
C PHE A 144 16.53 -4.14 -11.64
N TYR A 145 17.53 -4.72 -12.31
CA TYR A 145 17.38 -5.48 -13.55
C TYR A 145 17.27 -6.99 -13.29
N HIS A 146 16.84 -7.38 -12.09
CA HIS A 146 16.74 -8.78 -11.72
C HIS A 146 15.85 -9.54 -12.73
N ALA A 147 16.41 -10.59 -13.32
CA ALA A 147 15.84 -11.22 -14.51
C ALA A 147 14.54 -12.01 -14.22
N GLU A 148 14.38 -12.53 -13.00
CA GLU A 148 13.26 -13.37 -12.60
C GLU A 148 12.13 -12.56 -11.95
N ASN A 149 10.90 -13.09 -12.04
CA ASN A 149 9.78 -12.55 -11.28
C ASN A 149 10.00 -12.77 -9.78
N LEU A 150 9.80 -11.71 -8.99
CA LEU A 150 9.97 -11.75 -7.55
C LEU A 150 8.64 -11.62 -6.84
N ARG A 151 8.33 -12.55 -5.95
CA ARG A 151 7.19 -12.39 -5.03
C ARG A 151 7.45 -11.20 -4.11
N THR A 152 6.49 -10.29 -4.04
CA THR A 152 6.63 -9.06 -3.26
C THR A 152 5.91 -9.14 -1.91
N ALA A 153 6.29 -8.24 -1.00
CA ALA A 153 5.55 -7.97 0.24
C ALA A 153 5.07 -6.53 0.26
N ASN A 154 3.83 -6.29 0.69
CA ASN A 154 3.27 -4.95 0.76
C ASN A 154 3.08 -4.48 2.21
N PHE A 155 3.14 -3.18 2.42
CA PHE A 155 2.67 -2.53 3.64
C PHE A 155 1.88 -1.26 3.32
N PHE A 156 1.11 -0.82 4.32
CA PHE A 156 0.34 0.41 4.26
C PHE A 156 0.51 1.15 5.57
N THR A 157 0.85 2.43 5.48
CA THR A 157 0.94 3.33 6.63
C THR A 157 0.24 4.64 6.34
N ILE A 158 -0.41 5.22 7.35
CA ILE A 158 -1.17 6.47 7.27
C ILE A 158 -0.88 7.30 8.53
N ASP A 159 -0.90 8.63 8.44
CA ASP A 159 -0.75 9.49 9.62
C ASP A 159 -2.01 9.46 10.50
N ASP A 160 -3.11 9.94 9.97
CA ASP A 160 -4.42 10.01 10.60
C ASP A 160 -5.48 9.86 9.49
N LEU A 161 -6.42 8.93 9.68
CA LEU A 161 -7.48 8.72 8.71
C LEU A 161 -8.39 9.95 8.58
N GLY A 162 -8.78 10.57 9.69
CA GLY A 162 -9.56 11.80 9.71
C GLY A 162 -8.84 13.04 9.17
N GLY A 163 -7.51 12.95 9.03
CA GLY A 163 -6.59 13.91 8.47
C GLY A 163 -6.02 14.90 9.50
N THR A 164 -4.89 15.51 9.16
CA THR A 164 -4.21 16.53 9.96
C THR A 164 -3.96 17.80 9.14
N LYS A 165 -3.63 18.92 9.80
CA LYS A 165 -3.15 20.15 9.13
C LYS A 165 -1.63 20.19 9.06
N VAL A 166 -0.98 19.03 8.96
CA VAL A 166 0.48 18.99 8.84
C VAL A 166 0.89 19.73 7.56
N ASN A 167 1.87 20.64 7.67
CA ASN A 167 2.28 21.47 6.53
C ASN A 167 3.24 20.77 5.56
N GLN A 168 3.82 19.63 5.95
CA GLN A 168 4.77 18.84 5.15
C GLN A 168 4.50 17.35 5.33
N PHE A 169 4.56 16.58 4.26
CA PHE A 169 4.52 15.12 4.32
C PHE A 169 5.63 14.57 5.20
N SER A 170 6.84 15.16 5.12
CA SER A 170 8.00 14.75 5.91
C SER A 170 7.85 14.99 7.42
N LYS A 171 6.81 15.68 7.88
CA LYS A 171 6.52 15.92 9.30
C LYS A 171 5.48 14.95 9.87
N THR A 172 4.95 14.06 9.03
CA THR A 172 4.02 13.01 9.47
C THR A 172 4.74 11.90 10.24
N ALA A 173 3.97 11.20 11.05
CA ALA A 173 4.35 9.91 11.61
C ALA A 173 3.36 8.87 11.08
N LEU A 174 3.75 8.15 10.04
CA LEU A 174 2.86 7.21 9.36
C LEU A 174 2.88 5.87 10.08
N THR A 175 1.74 5.31 10.45
CA THR A 175 1.65 4.02 11.17
C THR A 175 0.78 3.03 10.42
N ASN A 176 1.02 1.74 10.66
CA ASN A 176 0.14 0.66 10.16
C ASN A 176 -1.16 0.51 10.97
N GLU A 177 -1.30 1.26 12.07
CA GLU A 177 -2.51 1.43 12.87
C GLU A 177 -2.72 2.94 13.07
N PRO A 178 -3.33 3.63 12.08
CA PRO A 178 -3.46 5.08 12.10
C PRO A 178 -4.49 5.55 13.12
N GLU A 179 -4.28 6.74 13.67
CA GLU A 179 -5.30 7.43 14.44
C GLU A 179 -6.51 7.79 13.57
N VAL A 180 -7.66 7.97 14.22
CA VAL A 180 -8.90 8.38 13.56
C VAL A 180 -9.44 9.63 14.25
N SER A 181 -8.86 10.79 13.92
CA SER A 181 -9.35 12.06 14.46
C SER A 181 -10.73 12.43 13.94
N LEU A 182 -11.58 13.00 14.80
CA LEU A 182 -12.86 13.56 14.38
C LEU A 182 -12.67 14.79 13.47
N SER A 183 -13.37 14.79 12.36
CA SER A 183 -13.36 15.77 11.27
C SER A 183 -14.60 15.57 10.39
N LEU A 184 -15.03 16.59 9.62
CA LEU A 184 -16.12 16.41 8.65
C LEU A 184 -15.79 15.31 7.63
N SER A 185 -14.52 15.23 7.21
CA SER A 185 -13.98 14.14 6.39
C SER A 185 -13.91 12.81 7.13
N SER A 186 -13.71 12.83 8.45
CA SER A 186 -13.76 11.63 9.30
C SER A 186 -15.19 11.10 9.42
N VAL A 187 -16.22 11.94 9.40
CA VAL A 187 -17.63 11.49 9.41
C VAL A 187 -17.96 10.77 8.11
N PHE A 188 -17.42 11.28 7.00
CA PHE A 188 -17.43 10.55 5.72
C PHE A 188 -16.65 9.24 5.84
N LEU A 189 -15.45 9.23 6.43
CA LEU A 189 -14.67 8.02 6.69
C LEU A 189 -15.29 7.07 7.73
N ILE A 190 -16.13 7.53 8.66
CA ILE A 190 -16.83 6.72 9.65
C ILE A 190 -18.05 6.08 8.98
N ARG A 191 -18.76 6.82 8.12
CA ARG A 191 -19.79 6.24 7.25
C ARG A 191 -19.19 5.27 6.23
N MET A 192 -18.04 5.60 5.68
CA MET A 192 -17.22 4.70 4.87
C MET A 192 -16.80 3.51 5.71
N ALA A 193 -16.22 3.68 6.90
CA ALA A 193 -15.73 2.62 7.77
C ALA A 193 -16.86 1.72 8.25
N ALA A 194 -18.07 2.24 8.49
CA ALA A 194 -19.24 1.41 8.81
C ALA A 194 -19.70 0.59 7.58
N PHE A 195 -19.66 1.19 6.40
CA PHE A 195 -19.99 0.53 5.13
C PHE A 195 -18.93 -0.48 4.68
N VAL A 196 -17.66 -0.11 4.83
CA VAL A 196 -16.44 -0.91 4.68
C VAL A 196 -16.49 -2.02 5.70
N ALA A 197 -16.64 -1.79 7.00
CA ALA A 197 -16.76 -2.82 8.03
C ALA A 197 -17.92 -3.79 7.75
N LYS A 198 -19.06 -3.36 7.19
CA LYS A 198 -20.11 -4.31 6.76
C LYS A 198 -19.65 -5.23 5.62
N VAL A 199 -18.74 -4.76 4.76
CA VAL A 199 -18.15 -5.50 3.63
C VAL A 199 -16.89 -6.26 4.03
N PHE A 200 -16.07 -5.68 4.91
CA PHE A 200 -14.79 -6.15 5.40
C PHE A 200 -14.98 -7.07 6.60
N ASN A 201 -16.01 -6.97 7.44
CA ASN A 201 -16.31 -8.04 8.41
C ASN A 201 -16.67 -9.38 7.71
N LYS A 202 -16.92 -9.36 6.39
CA LYS A 202 -16.98 -10.56 5.55
C LYS A 202 -15.66 -10.91 4.85
N ALA A 203 -14.67 -10.03 4.85
CA ALA A 203 -13.41 -10.14 4.08
C ALA A 203 -12.10 -10.04 4.90
N ASP A 204 -12.11 -9.47 6.11
CA ASP A 204 -10.99 -9.17 7.01
C ASP A 204 -11.48 -8.94 8.47
N GLU A 205 -10.87 -9.61 9.45
CA GLU A 205 -11.34 -9.67 10.84
C GLU A 205 -10.96 -8.46 11.72
N ASN A 206 -9.95 -7.65 11.33
CA ASN A 206 -9.54 -6.47 12.10
C ASN A 206 -9.13 -5.30 11.19
N PRO A 207 -10.08 -4.41 10.83
CA PRO A 207 -9.86 -3.38 9.82
C PRO A 207 -9.07 -2.16 10.32
N ASN A 208 -8.70 -2.10 11.61
CA ASN A 208 -8.03 -0.93 12.19
C ASN A 208 -6.50 -1.01 12.12
N ILE A 209 -5.94 -2.23 12.04
CA ILE A 209 -4.51 -2.46 11.89
C ILE A 209 -4.21 -3.12 10.54
N ARG A 210 -3.03 -2.82 9.99
CA ARG A 210 -2.49 -3.45 8.78
C ARG A 210 -1.35 -4.35 9.20
N GLN A 211 -1.61 -5.66 9.30
CA GLN A 211 -0.60 -6.62 9.72
C GLN A 211 0.60 -6.62 8.75
N LEU A 212 1.79 -6.86 9.31
CA LEU A 212 3.07 -6.75 8.60
C LEU A 212 3.66 -8.12 8.20
N TRP A 213 2.86 -9.17 8.30
CA TRP A 213 3.33 -10.56 8.15
C TRP A 213 3.90 -10.86 6.77
N GLN A 214 3.45 -10.18 5.72
CA GLN A 214 4.02 -10.32 4.38
C GLN A 214 5.51 -9.94 4.39
N ILE A 215 5.89 -8.88 5.11
CA ILE A 215 7.30 -8.47 5.24
C ILE A 215 8.07 -9.51 6.06
N SER A 216 7.50 -9.95 7.19
CA SER A 216 8.14 -10.92 8.08
C SER A 216 8.32 -12.30 7.45
N SER A 217 7.48 -12.66 6.49
CA SER A 217 7.52 -13.94 5.78
C SER A 217 8.36 -13.89 4.50
N LEU A 218 8.66 -12.69 3.99
CA LEU A 218 9.38 -12.53 2.73
C LEU A 218 10.80 -13.10 2.86
N GLY A 219 11.15 -14.04 1.97
CA GLY A 219 12.44 -14.73 1.98
C GLY A 219 12.59 -15.84 3.02
N GLU A 220 11.58 -16.07 3.87
CA GLU A 220 11.60 -17.17 4.83
C GLU A 220 11.18 -18.49 4.17
N LYS A 221 11.83 -19.60 4.59
CA LYS A 221 11.53 -20.94 4.08
C LYS A 221 10.34 -21.60 4.77
N SER A 222 10.01 -21.16 5.99
CA SER A 222 8.91 -21.72 6.79
C SER A 222 8.18 -20.60 7.51
N GLU A 223 6.84 -20.62 7.42
CA GLU A 223 5.98 -19.69 8.16
C GLU A 223 5.95 -19.96 9.67
N SER A 224 6.28 -21.20 10.10
CA SER A 224 6.16 -21.61 11.51
C SER A 224 7.13 -20.92 12.47
N THR A 225 8.14 -20.24 11.94
CA THR A 225 9.17 -19.52 12.70
C THR A 225 9.15 -18.02 12.45
N VAL A 226 8.18 -17.53 11.65
CA VAL A 226 8.03 -16.11 11.38
C VAL A 226 7.64 -15.42 12.68
N ARG A 227 8.28 -14.27 12.92
CA ARG A 227 7.95 -13.34 14.01
C ARG A 227 7.69 -11.97 13.45
N THR A 228 6.53 -11.42 13.75
CA THR A 228 6.04 -10.19 13.14
C THR A 228 5.91 -9.06 14.17
N PRO A 229 6.45 -7.86 13.90
CA PRO A 229 6.13 -6.71 14.74
C PRO A 229 4.64 -6.40 14.64
N MET A 230 4.02 -6.04 15.77
CA MET A 230 2.62 -5.61 15.75
C MET A 230 2.49 -4.25 15.05
N TRP A 231 3.40 -3.33 15.35
CA TRP A 231 3.38 -1.97 14.82
C TRP A 231 4.63 -1.62 14.03
N MET A 232 4.42 -0.84 12.97
CA MET A 232 5.45 -0.15 12.21
C MET A 232 5.09 1.32 12.10
N ARG A 233 6.11 2.17 12.20
CA ARG A 233 6.03 3.61 12.01
C ARG A 233 7.12 4.09 11.07
N LEU A 234 6.75 4.95 10.12
CA LEU A 234 7.67 5.62 9.21
C LEU A 234 7.70 7.11 9.54
N ARG A 235 8.91 7.67 9.65
CA ARG A 235 9.17 9.10 9.86
C ARG A 235 10.30 9.56 8.98
N ALA A 236 10.19 10.72 8.35
CA ALA A 236 11.32 11.28 7.62
C ALA A 236 12.52 11.41 8.56
N ALA A 237 13.71 11.04 8.08
CA ALA A 237 14.89 11.00 8.91
C ALA A 237 15.20 12.43 9.45
N PRO A 238 15.45 12.60 10.76
CA PRO A 238 15.61 13.91 11.36
C PRO A 238 16.77 14.71 10.74
N GLU A 239 17.83 14.00 10.33
CA GLU A 239 19.03 14.54 9.68
C GLU A 239 18.81 15.03 8.24
N SER A 240 17.78 14.55 7.54
CA SER A 240 17.51 14.97 6.16
C SER A 240 16.99 16.40 6.12
N LYS A 241 17.50 17.21 5.18
CA LYS A 241 16.88 18.48 4.78
C LYS A 241 15.45 18.17 4.29
N LYS A 242 14.47 18.93 4.80
CA LYS A 242 13.04 18.71 4.51
C LYS A 242 12.51 19.91 3.75
N LEU A 243 12.54 19.81 2.43
CA LEU A 243 12.05 20.85 1.55
C LEU A 243 10.52 20.85 1.54
N TRP A 244 9.97 22.06 1.45
CA TRP A 244 8.53 22.29 1.40
C TRP A 244 8.10 22.65 -0.02
N ALA A 245 6.89 22.21 -0.37
CA ALA A 245 6.10 22.61 -1.53
C ALA A 245 4.62 22.65 -1.11
N LEU A 246 3.77 23.29 -1.94
CA LEU A 246 2.36 23.41 -1.63
C LEU A 246 1.65 22.05 -1.70
N ASP A 247 1.79 21.33 -2.81
CA ASP A 247 1.29 19.95 -2.95
C ASP A 247 2.33 18.96 -2.39
N PHE A 248 1.88 17.95 -1.65
CA PHE A 248 2.81 16.97 -1.07
C PHE A 248 3.57 16.18 -2.13
N ARG A 249 3.03 16.04 -3.35
CA ARG A 249 3.71 15.31 -4.44
C ARG A 249 4.96 16.07 -4.88
N ASP A 250 4.85 17.39 -5.00
CA ASP A 250 5.98 18.28 -5.30
C ASP A 250 7.00 18.30 -4.16
N GLU A 251 6.60 18.02 -2.90
CA GLU A 251 7.56 17.86 -1.81
C GLU A 251 8.50 16.68 -2.07
N PHE A 252 8.01 15.56 -2.58
CA PHE A 252 8.86 14.41 -2.93
C PHE A 252 9.82 14.76 -4.06
N THR A 253 9.31 15.28 -5.17
CA THR A 253 10.11 15.70 -6.33
C THR A 253 11.22 16.65 -5.90
N LYS A 254 10.87 17.71 -5.17
CA LYS A 254 11.83 18.71 -4.72
C LYS A 254 12.89 18.14 -3.77
N ASN A 255 12.51 17.27 -2.83
CA ASN A 255 13.49 16.63 -1.94
C ASN A 255 14.41 15.67 -2.68
N ILE A 256 13.91 14.95 -3.68
CA ILE A 256 14.72 14.01 -4.48
C ILE A 256 15.65 14.77 -5.44
N GLU A 257 15.16 15.79 -6.15
CA GLU A 257 15.97 16.59 -7.08
C GLU A 257 17.06 17.39 -6.36
N GLU A 258 16.74 18.07 -5.25
CA GLU A 258 17.70 18.93 -4.56
C GLU A 258 18.61 18.18 -3.57
N ASN A 259 18.11 17.14 -2.90
CA ASN A 259 18.92 16.38 -1.91
C ASN A 259 19.46 15.07 -2.46
N GLY A 260 19.02 14.62 -3.64
CA GLY A 260 19.32 13.31 -4.22
C GLY A 260 18.55 12.14 -3.57
N VAL A 261 17.91 12.36 -2.42
CA VAL A 261 17.22 11.30 -1.66
C VAL A 261 16.20 11.87 -0.67
N MET A 262 15.11 11.12 -0.48
CA MET A 262 14.20 11.30 0.64
C MET A 262 14.22 10.06 1.55
N THR A 263 14.75 10.22 2.77
CA THR A 263 14.96 9.13 3.72
C THR A 263 13.85 9.07 4.77
N PHE A 264 13.32 7.87 5.02
CA PHE A 264 12.44 7.58 6.14
C PHE A 264 13.09 6.55 7.08
N ASN A 265 13.04 6.78 8.38
CA ASN A 265 13.34 5.75 9.37
C ASN A 265 12.22 4.72 9.41
N ILE A 266 12.60 3.45 9.48
CA ILE A 266 11.71 2.33 9.78
C ILE A 266 11.78 2.09 11.27
N GLU A 267 10.66 2.27 11.96
CA GLU A 267 10.53 2.02 13.38
C GLU A 267 9.50 0.92 13.63
N VAL A 268 9.73 0.04 14.60
CA VAL A 268 8.82 -1.05 14.94
C VAL A 268 8.60 -1.15 16.45
N ALA A 269 7.46 -1.71 16.85
CA ALA A 269 7.13 -1.99 18.23
C ALA A 269 6.24 -3.23 18.34
N GLY A 270 6.20 -3.80 19.55
CA GLY A 270 5.32 -4.90 19.90
C GLY A 270 5.65 -6.21 19.19
N ASP A 271 4.94 -7.25 19.56
CA ASP A 271 5.07 -8.59 19.00
C ASP A 271 3.66 -9.10 18.71
N LEU A 272 3.41 -9.53 17.48
CA LEU A 272 2.08 -9.94 17.04
C LEU A 272 1.57 -11.19 17.77
N GLU A 273 2.48 -12.03 18.29
CA GLU A 273 2.13 -13.19 19.15
C GLU A 273 1.58 -12.79 20.53
N LYS A 274 1.80 -11.54 20.98
CA LYS A 274 1.49 -11.11 22.35
C LYS A 274 0.17 -10.35 22.44
N ALA A 275 -0.25 -10.06 23.67
CA ALA A 275 -1.47 -9.31 23.95
C ALA A 275 -1.47 -7.92 23.30
N TRP A 276 -2.66 -7.39 23.01
CA TRP A 276 -2.83 -6.12 22.28
C TRP A 276 -2.49 -4.88 23.11
N ASP A 277 -2.42 -4.99 24.43
CA ASP A 277 -2.15 -3.89 25.38
C ASP A 277 -0.66 -3.60 25.58
N GLN A 278 0.19 -4.08 24.66
CA GLN A 278 1.62 -3.80 24.70
C GLN A 278 1.92 -2.30 24.54
N PRO A 279 2.94 -1.77 25.24
CA PRO A 279 3.38 -0.41 25.01
C PRO A 279 4.00 -0.25 23.62
N GLN A 280 3.61 0.80 22.89
CA GLN A 280 4.17 1.15 21.58
C GLN A 280 5.56 1.81 21.68
N ASN A 281 6.51 1.09 22.27
CA ASN A 281 7.90 1.53 22.43
C ASN A 281 8.67 1.36 21.11
N PHE A 282 8.40 2.25 20.16
CA PHE A 282 9.02 2.23 18.84
C PHE A 282 10.54 2.34 18.90
N LYS A 283 11.21 1.43 18.18
CA LYS A 283 12.65 1.45 17.97
C LYS A 283 12.94 1.56 16.48
N LYS A 284 13.83 2.46 16.10
CA LYS A 284 14.39 2.50 14.74
C LYS A 284 15.14 1.19 14.50
N ILE A 285 14.87 0.54 13.37
CA ILE A 285 15.55 -0.69 12.95
C ILE A 285 16.24 -0.56 11.59
N GLY A 286 15.88 0.46 10.82
CA GLY A 286 16.36 0.60 9.45
C GLY A 286 15.88 1.89 8.80
N GLN A 287 16.02 1.97 7.48
CA GLN A 287 15.63 3.10 6.68
C GLN A 287 15.06 2.69 5.31
N ILE A 288 14.23 3.56 4.77
CA ILE A 288 13.84 3.60 3.36
C ILE A 288 14.50 4.83 2.74
N LYS A 289 15.11 4.69 1.57
CA LYS A 289 15.75 5.78 0.82
C LYS A 289 15.14 5.86 -0.57
N PHE A 290 14.27 6.84 -0.81
CA PHE A 290 13.70 7.08 -2.13
C PHE A 290 14.60 7.99 -2.95
N THR A 291 14.92 7.59 -4.17
CA THR A 291 15.86 8.28 -5.07
C THR A 291 15.25 8.64 -6.42
N LYS A 292 14.03 8.15 -6.71
CA LYS A 292 13.22 8.60 -7.84
C LYS A 292 11.77 8.76 -7.41
N ASP A 293 11.08 9.66 -8.08
CA ASP A 293 9.64 9.82 -8.01
C ASP A 293 9.02 9.92 -9.40
N MET A 294 7.72 9.61 -9.47
CA MET A 294 6.94 9.73 -10.69
C MET A 294 5.46 9.91 -10.37
N ALA A 295 4.89 11.03 -10.81
CA ALA A 295 3.45 11.27 -10.82
C ALA A 295 2.92 11.03 -12.24
N SER A 296 2.25 9.89 -12.43
CA SER A 296 1.76 9.45 -13.74
C SER A 296 0.39 8.79 -13.67
N GLU A 297 -0.26 8.67 -14.82
CA GLU A 297 -1.51 7.93 -14.94
C GLU A 297 -1.33 6.47 -14.47
N ASN A 298 -0.24 5.82 -14.87
CA ASN A 298 0.00 4.43 -14.53
C ASN A 298 0.30 4.24 -13.04
N CYS A 299 0.94 5.21 -12.37
CA CYS A 299 1.06 5.23 -10.92
C CYS A 299 -0.32 5.21 -10.24
N ASP A 300 -1.26 6.03 -10.71
CA ASP A 300 -2.57 6.17 -10.08
C ASP A 300 -3.57 5.09 -10.51
N HIS A 301 -3.41 4.49 -11.68
CA HIS A 301 -4.44 3.65 -12.29
C HIS A 301 -4.02 2.23 -12.63
N ARG A 302 -2.74 1.88 -12.46
CA ARG A 302 -2.25 0.51 -12.77
C ARG A 302 -1.44 -0.10 -11.65
N LEU A 303 -0.63 0.67 -10.93
CA LEU A 303 0.10 0.17 -9.77
C LEU A 303 -0.87 -0.30 -8.68
N HIS A 304 -0.64 -1.53 -8.22
CA HIS A 304 -1.48 -2.21 -7.26
C HIS A 304 -0.67 -2.72 -6.06
N PHE A 305 -1.19 -2.43 -4.87
CA PHE A 305 -0.70 -2.98 -3.62
C PHE A 305 -1.75 -3.94 -3.11
N ASN A 306 -1.44 -5.24 -3.14
CA ASN A 306 -2.31 -6.23 -2.53
C ASN A 306 -2.31 -6.02 -1.01
N HIS A 307 -3.50 -5.97 -0.44
CA HIS A 307 -3.64 -5.87 1.01
C HIS A 307 -3.54 -7.26 1.62
N PRO A 308 -2.60 -7.50 2.56
CA PRO A 308 -2.55 -8.77 3.28
C PRO A 308 -3.88 -8.98 4.00
N LYS A 309 -4.51 -10.13 3.80
CA LYS A 309 -5.63 -10.53 4.66
C LYS A 309 -5.13 -10.59 6.09
N PHE A 310 -5.95 -10.13 7.03
CA PHE A 310 -5.73 -10.43 8.43
C PHE A 310 -5.66 -11.94 8.64
N ARG A 311 -4.63 -12.36 9.38
CA ARG A 311 -4.34 -13.74 9.73
C ARG A 311 -4.32 -13.86 11.24
N THR A 312 -5.02 -14.85 11.76
CA THR A 312 -5.03 -15.24 13.18
C THR A 312 -4.07 -16.39 13.47
N ASP A 313 -3.53 -17.02 12.43
CA ASP A 313 -2.64 -18.19 12.50
C ASP A 313 -1.14 -17.81 12.46
N ILE A 314 -0.84 -16.54 12.16
CA ILE A 314 0.53 -16.02 12.15
C ILE A 314 1.00 -15.67 13.55
N ARG A 315 2.31 -15.79 13.69
CA ARG A 315 3.08 -15.50 14.89
C ARG A 315 3.95 -14.26 14.64
#